data_AF-A0A0S6VSM7-F1
#
_entry.id   AF-A0A0S6VSM7-F1
#
_cell.length_a   1.000
_cell.length_b   1.000
_cell.length_c   1.000
_cell.angle_alpha   90.00
_cell.angle_beta   90.00
_cell.angle_gamma   90.00
#
_symmetry.space_group_name_H-M   'P 1'
#
loop_
_entity.id
_entity.type
_entity.pdbx_description
1 polymer ?
#
loop_
_entity_poly.entity_id
_entity_poly.type
_entity_poly.pdbx_seq_one_letter_code
_entity_poly.pdbx_strand_id
1 'polypeptide(L)'
;MGETPITQEQQPSVLQAIRTKLPEMTQAQQQIARYILAQPARVLKMSISELAQATDTKSESAVVRFYKVIGFSGYNDFRVDLATEIAGKSFYYSYDDMTASDDVGTVKEKMFQGIMRMLHENMAHLHQDALQRAVDILLEARRIVFLGYGTAGIVAFDGFFKFSELGFNCHYSADPHVNAILLTEPQEGDVLFCVSYSGENRDILIQAGRAKPIAKVIALSGGCSSPLGEIADVCLVTVSDEKNYRTDVMIARIIQLAVLDTLYIAVGLRKGTAIMDRLTKTRHALSYLKFSD
;
A
#
# COMPACT_ATOMS: atom_id res chain seq x y z
N MET A 1 -10.51 -1.89 35.56
CA MET A 1 -9.58 -0.75 35.36
C MET A 1 -8.29 -1.36 34.87
N GLY A 2 -8.14 -1.47 33.55
CA GLY A 2 -7.03 -2.14 32.89
C GLY A 2 -6.28 -1.10 32.06
N GLU A 3 -4.98 -1.05 32.27
CA GLU A 3 -4.04 -0.04 31.82
C GLU A 3 -4.04 0.14 30.30
N THR A 4 -4.09 1.40 29.87
CA THR A 4 -3.89 1.83 28.49
C THR A 4 -2.45 1.52 28.08
N PRO A 5 -2.19 0.83 26.95
CA PRO A 5 -0.84 0.66 26.45
C PRO A 5 -0.27 2.01 26.04
N ILE A 6 0.92 2.31 26.54
CA ILE A 6 1.72 3.49 26.22
C ILE A 6 2.01 3.45 24.72
N THR A 7 1.36 4.35 23.96
CA THR A 7 1.71 4.64 22.57
C THR A 7 3.17 5.06 22.55
N GLN A 8 4.02 4.35 21.81
CA GLN A 8 5.38 4.82 21.52
C GLN A 8 5.26 6.21 20.88
N GLU A 9 5.68 7.24 21.62
CA GLU A 9 5.71 8.61 21.13
C GLU A 9 6.54 8.64 19.85
N GLN A 10 5.88 8.82 18.71
CA GLN A 10 6.54 9.19 17.48
C GLN A 10 7.30 10.49 17.74
N GLN A 11 8.64 10.44 17.68
CA GLN A 11 9.45 11.65 17.75
C GLN A 11 8.94 12.65 16.70
N PRO A 12 8.65 13.91 17.08
CA PRO A 12 8.14 14.89 16.14
C PRO A 12 9.15 15.11 15.01
N SER A 13 8.66 15.14 13.76
CA SER A 13 9.48 15.40 12.57
C SER A 13 10.33 16.66 12.76
N VAL A 14 11.58 16.65 12.29
CA VAL A 14 12.54 17.77 12.39
C VAL A 14 11.93 19.05 11.82
N LEU A 15 11.33 18.98 10.63
CA LEU A 15 10.71 20.16 10.01
C LEU A 15 9.44 20.60 10.75
N GLN A 16 8.71 19.69 11.37
CA GLN A 16 7.54 20.03 12.19
C GLN A 16 7.96 20.68 13.52
N ALA A 17 8.98 20.15 14.19
CA ALA A 17 9.58 20.76 15.37
C ALA A 17 10.08 22.19 15.07
N ILE A 18 10.69 22.40 13.89
CA ILE A 18 11.10 23.72 13.43
C ILE A 18 9.88 24.65 13.26
N ARG A 19 8.80 24.20 12.61
CA ARG A 19 7.58 25.00 12.41
C ARG A 19 6.91 25.37 13.74
N THR A 20 6.77 24.42 14.65
CA THR A 20 6.13 24.62 15.95
C THR A 20 6.90 25.60 16.82
N LYS A 21 8.24 25.51 16.84
CA LYS A 21 9.09 26.39 17.66
C LYS A 21 9.43 27.72 16.99
N LEU A 22 9.14 27.87 15.69
CA LEU A 22 9.46 29.09 14.92
C LEU A 22 9.00 30.39 15.60
N PRO A 23 7.80 30.50 16.21
CA PRO A 23 7.36 31.72 16.87
C PRO A 23 8.18 32.10 18.10
N GLU A 24 8.78 31.12 18.78
CA GLU A 24 9.56 31.29 20.03
C GLU A 24 11.06 31.51 19.77
N MET A 25 11.49 31.36 18.51
CA MET A 25 12.89 31.50 18.11
C MET A 25 13.32 32.97 18.05
N THR A 26 14.59 33.22 18.42
CA THR A 26 15.25 34.51 18.18
C THR A 26 15.35 34.82 16.68
N GLN A 27 15.59 36.08 16.31
CA GLN A 27 15.69 36.50 14.90
C GLN A 27 16.69 35.67 14.08
N ALA A 28 17.87 35.38 14.65
CA ALA A 28 18.89 34.56 13.99
C ALA A 28 18.44 33.10 13.83
N GLN A 29 17.76 32.54 14.85
CA GLN A 29 17.21 31.19 14.76
C GLN A 29 16.06 31.11 13.74
N GLN A 30 15.22 32.14 13.65
CA GLN A 30 14.16 32.21 12.63
C GLN A 30 14.72 32.26 11.22
N GLN A 31 15.84 32.98 10.98
CA GLN A 31 16.52 32.97 9.70
C GLN A 31 17.01 31.58 9.32
N ILE A 32 17.68 30.89 10.25
CA ILE A 32 18.14 29.51 10.06
C ILE A 32 16.96 28.57 9.80
N ALA A 33 15.90 28.67 10.60
CA ALA A 33 14.69 27.87 10.48
C ALA A 33 14.02 28.05 9.11
N ARG A 34 13.83 29.30 8.67
CA ARG A 34 13.21 29.60 7.36
C ARG A 34 14.07 29.10 6.21
N TYR A 35 15.39 29.21 6.33
CA TYR A 35 16.31 28.66 5.32
C TYR A 35 16.20 27.14 5.22
N ILE A 36 16.20 26.44 6.35
CA ILE A 36 16.06 24.98 6.40
C ILE A 36 14.69 24.55 5.86
N LEU A 37 13.61 25.25 6.20
CA LEU A 37 12.27 24.96 5.69
C LEU A 37 12.15 25.19 4.18
N ALA A 38 12.89 26.16 3.63
CA ALA A 38 12.90 26.47 2.21
C ALA A 38 13.83 25.56 1.39
N GLN A 39 14.97 25.14 1.94
CA GLN A 39 16.01 24.38 1.22
C GLN A 39 16.57 23.20 2.04
N PRO A 40 15.73 22.26 2.52
CA PRO A 40 16.15 21.22 3.45
C PRO A 40 17.22 20.27 2.85
N ALA A 41 17.09 19.90 1.57
CA ALA A 41 18.06 19.05 0.86
C ALA A 41 19.45 19.71 0.70
N ARG A 42 19.51 21.03 0.63
CA ARG A 42 20.78 21.78 0.52
C ARG A 42 21.53 21.77 1.84
N VAL A 43 20.80 21.88 2.95
CA VAL A 43 21.36 21.85 4.32
C VAL A 43 22.06 20.52 4.61
N LEU A 44 21.58 19.40 4.04
CA LEU A 44 22.24 18.10 4.15
C LEU A 44 23.67 18.05 3.59
N LYS A 45 24.08 19.04 2.79
CA LYS A 45 25.43 19.12 2.22
C LYS A 45 26.28 20.20 2.86
N MET A 46 25.73 20.94 3.82
CA MET A 46 26.39 22.05 4.48
C MET A 46 27.06 21.61 5.78
N SER A 47 28.21 22.22 6.05
CA SER A 47 28.82 22.33 7.37
C SER A 47 28.13 23.41 8.20
N ILE A 48 28.45 23.47 9.50
CA ILE A 48 27.94 24.51 10.40
C ILE A 48 28.33 25.91 9.90
N SER A 49 29.58 26.07 9.44
CA SER A 49 30.09 27.33 8.88
C SER A 49 29.30 27.74 7.63
N GLU A 50 29.08 26.81 6.70
CA GLU A 50 28.35 27.10 5.45
C GLU A 50 26.89 27.44 5.72
N LEU A 51 26.24 26.78 6.68
CA LEU A 51 24.87 27.10 7.07
C LEU A 51 24.79 28.47 7.76
N ALA A 52 25.77 28.82 8.60
CA ALA A 52 25.82 30.13 9.23
C ALA A 52 25.97 31.24 8.19
N GLN A 53 26.85 31.04 7.21
CA GLN A 53 27.07 31.97 6.09
C GLN A 53 25.85 32.08 5.18
N ALA A 54 25.21 30.96 4.82
CA ALA A 54 24.05 30.95 3.94
C ALA A 54 22.79 31.58 4.57
N THR A 55 22.78 31.76 5.89
CA THR A 55 21.67 32.33 6.66
C THR A 55 21.96 33.75 7.15
N ASP A 56 23.10 34.33 6.76
CA ASP A 56 23.60 35.63 7.24
C ASP A 56 23.62 35.75 8.78
N THR A 57 23.84 34.62 9.47
CA THR A 57 23.92 34.62 10.92
C THR A 57 25.33 34.96 11.39
N LYS A 58 25.43 35.83 12.39
CA LYS A 58 26.69 36.45 12.84
C LYS A 58 27.77 35.46 13.34
N SER A 59 27.44 34.18 13.57
CA SER A 59 28.40 33.17 14.03
C SER A 59 27.86 31.74 13.94
N GLU A 60 28.75 30.75 13.86
CA GLU A 60 28.44 29.31 14.00
C GLU A 60 27.69 28.98 15.30
N SER A 61 27.93 29.76 16.36
CA SER A 61 27.24 29.59 17.64
C SER A 61 25.72 29.76 17.53
N ALA A 62 25.22 30.49 16.53
CA ALA A 62 23.80 30.63 16.27
C ALA A 62 23.19 29.32 15.74
N VAL A 63 23.90 28.62 14.85
CA VAL A 63 23.51 27.30 14.34
C VAL A 63 23.53 26.26 15.46
N VAL A 64 24.52 26.32 16.35
CA VAL A 64 24.59 25.46 17.53
C VAL A 64 23.40 25.66 18.47
N ARG A 65 23.07 26.92 18.79
CA ARG A 65 21.89 27.23 19.61
C ARG A 65 20.59 26.85 18.92
N PHE A 66 20.53 26.94 17.58
CA PHE A 66 19.35 26.55 16.82
C PHE A 66 19.06 25.05 16.99
N TYR A 67 19.98 24.14 16.64
CA TYR A 67 19.67 22.71 16.67
C TYR A 67 19.44 22.19 18.11
N LYS A 68 20.05 22.82 19.12
CA LYS A 68 19.76 22.54 20.53
C LYS A 68 18.34 22.93 20.94
N VAL A 69 17.86 24.09 20.49
CA VAL A 69 16.49 24.55 20.78
C VAL A 69 15.44 23.61 20.17
N ILE A 70 15.72 23.02 19.01
CA ILE A 70 14.82 22.03 18.39
C ILE A 70 15.05 20.59 18.89
N GLY A 71 15.95 20.36 19.84
CA GLY A 71 16.05 19.09 20.58
C GLY A 71 17.23 18.17 20.22
N PHE A 72 18.19 18.64 19.42
CA PHE A 72 19.34 17.83 18.99
C PHE A 72 20.59 18.12 19.81
N SER A 73 21.34 17.07 20.15
CA SER A 73 22.62 17.14 20.85
C SER A 73 23.76 17.61 19.95
N GLY A 74 23.73 17.24 18.66
CA GLY A 74 24.76 17.55 17.69
C GLY A 74 24.23 17.89 16.31
N TYR A 75 25.07 18.55 15.51
CA TYR A 75 24.73 18.93 14.14
C TYR A 75 24.60 17.72 13.20
N ASN A 76 25.40 16.67 13.43
CA ASN A 76 25.28 15.43 12.68
C ASN A 76 23.96 14.71 13.00
N ASP A 77 23.57 14.62 14.26
CA ASP A 77 22.28 14.02 14.67
C ASP A 77 21.11 14.73 13.99
N PHE A 78 21.11 16.07 14.04
CA PHE A 78 20.15 16.89 13.30
C PHE A 78 20.14 16.60 11.80
N ARG A 79 21.31 16.49 11.16
CA ARG A 79 21.43 16.21 9.71
C ARG A 79 20.99 14.79 9.35
N VAL A 80 21.23 13.80 10.19
CA VAL A 80 20.80 12.41 9.97
C VAL A 80 19.27 12.33 10.04
N ASP A 81 18.65 12.96 11.02
CA ASP A 81 17.18 12.95 11.15
C ASP A 81 16.53 13.80 10.07
N LEU A 82 17.12 14.95 9.72
CA LEU A 82 16.69 15.73 8.57
C LEU A 82 16.86 14.94 7.26
N ALA A 83 17.92 14.13 7.12
CA ALA A 83 18.15 13.30 5.94
C ALA A 83 17.14 12.15 5.86
N THR A 84 16.83 11.53 7.00
CA THR A 84 15.79 10.50 7.12
C THR A 84 14.42 11.07 6.81
N GLU A 85 14.14 12.29 7.27
CA GLU A 85 12.91 12.99 6.94
C GLU A 85 12.87 13.44 5.49
N ILE A 86 13.97 13.91 4.90
CA ILE A 86 14.03 14.27 3.47
C ILE A 86 13.95 13.02 2.60
N ALA A 87 14.58 11.91 2.96
CA ALA A 87 14.46 10.64 2.27
C ALA A 87 13.02 10.10 2.38
N GLY A 88 12.42 10.22 3.56
CA GLY A 88 11.01 9.94 3.84
C GLY A 88 10.04 10.98 3.28
N LYS A 89 10.48 12.16 2.82
CA LYS A 89 9.65 13.21 2.17
C LYS A 89 9.86 13.28 0.66
N SER A 90 11.01 12.86 0.15
CA SER A 90 11.32 12.83 -1.29
C SER A 90 10.52 11.75 -2.02
N PHE A 91 9.96 10.77 -1.29
CA PHE A 91 8.97 9.84 -1.83
C PHE A 91 7.51 10.34 -1.73
N TYR A 92 7.22 11.37 -0.92
CA TYR A 92 5.86 11.70 -0.48
C TYR A 92 5.40 13.15 -0.71
N TYR A 93 6.23 14.01 -1.29
CA TYR A 93 5.81 15.36 -1.72
C TYR A 93 5.71 15.48 -3.24
N SER A 94 4.53 15.14 -3.74
CA SER A 94 3.72 16.08 -4.53
C SER A 94 2.32 16.06 -3.91
N TYR A 95 2.10 17.01 -3.01
CA TYR A 95 0.76 17.31 -2.51
C TYR A 95 0.21 18.44 -3.37
N ASP A 96 -0.35 18.05 -4.50
CA ASP A 96 -1.44 18.76 -5.16
C ASP A 96 -2.28 17.69 -5.85
N ASP A 97 -3.59 17.75 -5.65
CA ASP A 97 -4.55 16.97 -6.44
C ASP A 97 -4.24 17.13 -7.93
N MET A 98 -4.60 16.13 -8.73
CA MET A 98 -4.47 16.28 -10.17
C MET A 98 -5.38 17.42 -10.62
N THR A 99 -4.80 18.50 -11.12
CA THR A 99 -5.54 19.70 -11.53
C THR A 99 -5.73 19.72 -13.03
N ALA A 100 -6.78 20.39 -13.50
CA ALA A 100 -7.00 20.59 -14.94
C ALA A 100 -5.88 21.39 -15.62
N SER A 101 -5.04 22.09 -14.84
CA SER A 101 -3.87 22.84 -15.31
C SER A 101 -2.57 22.03 -15.33
N ASP A 102 -2.57 20.79 -14.82
CA ASP A 102 -1.35 19.97 -14.80
C ASP A 102 -0.94 19.57 -16.22
N ASP A 103 0.33 19.78 -16.57
CA ASP A 103 0.89 19.22 -17.79
C ASP A 103 1.15 17.72 -17.67
N VAL A 104 1.43 17.05 -18.79
CA VAL A 104 1.67 15.59 -18.84
C VAL A 104 2.83 15.16 -17.93
N GLY A 105 3.88 16.00 -17.81
CA GLY A 105 5.03 15.69 -16.96
C GLY A 105 4.66 15.67 -15.48
N THR A 106 3.87 16.66 -15.07
CA THR A 106 3.31 16.81 -13.73
C THR A 106 2.34 15.69 -13.40
N VAL A 107 1.43 15.33 -14.32
CA VAL A 107 0.51 14.19 -14.17
C VAL A 107 1.28 12.89 -13.96
N LYS A 108 2.33 12.63 -14.76
CA LYS A 108 3.19 11.45 -14.61
C LYS A 108 3.83 11.42 -13.22
N GLU A 109 4.40 12.52 -12.76
CA GLU A 109 5.05 12.58 -11.43
C GLU A 109 4.05 12.36 -10.30
N LYS A 110 2.92 13.08 -10.31
CA LYS A 110 1.84 12.92 -9.32
C LYS A 110 1.30 11.50 -9.27
N MET A 111 1.05 10.87 -10.42
CA MET A 111 0.50 9.52 -10.48
C MET A 111 1.47 8.49 -9.90
N PHE A 112 2.73 8.49 -10.32
CA PHE A 112 3.72 7.51 -9.84
C PHE A 112 4.06 7.72 -8.36
N GLN A 113 4.17 8.96 -7.90
CA GLN A 113 4.38 9.27 -6.48
C GLN A 113 3.17 8.85 -5.63
N GLY A 114 1.95 9.08 -6.12
CA GLY A 114 0.73 8.61 -5.47
C GLY A 114 0.70 7.09 -5.29
N ILE A 115 1.07 6.33 -6.35
CA ILE A 115 1.17 4.87 -6.27
C ILE A 115 2.24 4.45 -5.24
N MET A 116 3.45 5.00 -5.31
CA MET A 116 4.55 4.65 -4.40
C MET A 116 4.18 4.91 -2.94
N ARG A 117 3.55 6.05 -2.65
CA ARG A 117 3.03 6.38 -1.33
C ARG A 117 2.05 5.32 -0.85
N MET A 118 1.02 5.06 -1.65
CA MET A 118 -0.04 4.16 -1.21
C MET A 118 0.45 2.73 -1.05
N LEU A 119 1.41 2.28 -1.86
CA LEU A 119 2.06 0.97 -1.67
C LEU A 119 2.75 0.89 -0.30
N HIS A 120 3.48 1.92 0.09
CA HIS A 120 4.16 1.92 1.39
C HIS A 120 3.19 2.06 2.56
N GLU A 121 2.14 2.88 2.44
CA GLU A 121 1.09 2.94 3.45
C GLU A 121 0.44 1.57 3.64
N ASN A 122 0.08 0.89 2.56
CA ASN A 122 -0.52 -0.44 2.63
C ASN A 122 0.44 -1.50 3.15
N MET A 123 1.74 -1.40 2.89
CA MET A 123 2.75 -2.28 3.48
C MET A 123 2.71 -2.24 5.02
N ALA A 124 2.41 -1.09 5.62
CA ALA A 124 2.28 -0.96 7.07
C ALA A 124 0.91 -1.44 7.61
N HIS A 125 -0.16 -1.34 6.81
CA HIS A 125 -1.53 -1.70 7.24
C HIS A 125 -1.88 -3.18 6.99
N LEU A 126 -1.21 -3.84 6.05
CA LEU A 126 -1.45 -5.25 5.76
C LEU A 126 -0.94 -6.12 6.91
N HIS A 127 -1.87 -6.56 7.75
CA HIS A 127 -1.57 -7.42 8.89
C HIS A 127 -1.00 -8.77 8.43
N GLN A 128 0.20 -9.08 8.93
CA GLN A 128 0.89 -10.34 8.63
C GLN A 128 0.05 -11.58 8.96
N ASP A 129 -0.71 -11.55 10.06
CA ASP A 129 -1.57 -12.67 10.46
C ASP A 129 -2.73 -12.89 9.48
N ALA A 130 -3.29 -11.83 8.91
CA ALA A 130 -4.33 -11.95 7.90
C ALA A 130 -3.78 -12.52 6.59
N LEU A 131 -2.58 -12.08 6.18
CA LEU A 131 -1.88 -12.65 5.02
C LEU A 131 -1.58 -14.13 5.22
N GLN A 132 -1.05 -14.52 6.38
CA GLN A 132 -0.72 -15.92 6.67
C GLN A 132 -1.99 -16.79 6.66
N ARG A 133 -3.07 -16.36 7.31
CA ARG A 133 -4.35 -17.09 7.26
C ARG A 133 -4.92 -17.20 5.85
N ALA A 134 -4.83 -16.16 5.03
CA ALA A 134 -5.26 -16.20 3.63
C ALA A 134 -4.43 -17.22 2.83
N VAL A 135 -3.11 -17.25 3.01
CA VAL A 135 -2.21 -18.22 2.37
C VAL A 135 -2.57 -19.65 2.78
N ASP A 136 -2.83 -19.90 4.06
CA ASP A 136 -3.18 -21.23 4.56
C ASP A 136 -4.52 -21.72 3.98
N ILE A 137 -5.54 -20.86 3.96
CA ILE A 137 -6.83 -21.16 3.31
C ILE A 137 -6.64 -21.46 1.81
N LEU A 138 -5.81 -20.68 1.11
CA LEU A 138 -5.56 -20.88 -0.31
C LEU A 138 -4.78 -22.17 -0.61
N LEU A 139 -3.86 -22.59 0.27
CA LEU A 139 -3.10 -23.82 0.11
C LEU A 139 -3.98 -25.08 0.21
N GLU A 140 -4.97 -25.03 1.08
CA GLU A 140 -5.94 -26.12 1.30
C GLU A 140 -7.13 -26.09 0.33
N ALA A 141 -7.20 -25.06 -0.52
CA ALA A 141 -8.33 -24.86 -1.43
C ALA A 141 -8.45 -26.00 -2.45
N ARG A 142 -9.61 -26.65 -2.45
CA ARG A 142 -10.02 -27.60 -3.49
C ARG A 142 -10.39 -26.87 -4.77
N ARG A 143 -11.07 -25.73 -4.65
CA ARG A 143 -11.48 -24.85 -5.75
C ARG A 143 -11.44 -23.40 -5.28
N ILE A 144 -10.93 -22.50 -6.11
CA ILE A 144 -10.92 -21.05 -5.83
C ILE A 144 -11.83 -20.35 -6.84
N VAL A 145 -12.88 -19.70 -6.35
CA VAL A 145 -13.79 -18.89 -7.16
C VAL A 145 -13.47 -17.42 -6.93
N PHE A 146 -12.91 -16.76 -7.94
CA PHE A 146 -12.60 -15.35 -7.89
C PHE A 146 -13.84 -14.52 -8.25
N LEU A 147 -14.25 -13.64 -7.34
CA LEU A 147 -15.40 -12.76 -7.51
C LEU A 147 -14.95 -11.31 -7.52
N GLY A 148 -15.22 -10.60 -8.61
CA GLY A 148 -14.90 -9.19 -8.78
C GLY A 148 -15.53 -8.69 -10.07
N TYR A 149 -16.13 -7.51 -10.04
CA TYR A 149 -16.87 -6.95 -11.18
C TYR A 149 -16.37 -5.55 -11.53
N GLY A 150 -16.55 -5.16 -12.80
CA GLY A 150 -16.01 -3.90 -13.31
C GLY A 150 -14.49 -3.84 -13.19
N THR A 151 -13.96 -2.75 -12.61
CA THR A 151 -12.50 -2.57 -12.42
C THR A 151 -11.89 -3.60 -11.46
N ALA A 152 -12.63 -4.06 -10.46
CA ALA A 152 -12.20 -5.13 -9.55
C ALA A 152 -12.14 -6.50 -10.26
N GLY A 153 -12.89 -6.67 -11.35
CA GLY A 153 -12.82 -7.86 -12.20
C GLY A 153 -11.45 -8.08 -12.83
N ILE A 154 -10.67 -7.02 -13.03
CA ILE A 154 -9.29 -7.13 -13.54
C ILE A 154 -8.40 -7.85 -12.52
N VAL A 155 -8.52 -7.50 -11.24
CA VAL A 155 -7.77 -8.14 -10.14
C VAL A 155 -8.24 -9.59 -9.95
N ALA A 156 -9.56 -9.82 -9.98
CA ALA A 156 -10.12 -11.16 -9.86
C ALA A 156 -9.68 -12.09 -11.03
N PHE A 157 -9.67 -11.57 -12.26
CA PHE A 157 -9.19 -12.28 -13.43
C PHE A 157 -7.69 -12.60 -13.36
N ASP A 158 -6.87 -11.64 -12.94
CA ASP A 158 -5.43 -11.84 -12.74
C ASP A 158 -5.17 -12.93 -11.68
N GLY A 159 -5.94 -12.93 -10.59
CA GLY A 159 -5.88 -13.97 -9.56
C GLY A 159 -6.26 -15.33 -10.10
N PHE A 160 -7.36 -15.41 -10.85
CA PHE A 160 -7.75 -16.64 -11.55
C PHE A 160 -6.63 -17.17 -12.45
N PHE A 161 -6.04 -16.31 -13.27
CA PHE A 161 -4.98 -16.70 -14.20
C PHE A 161 -3.76 -17.25 -13.42
N LYS A 162 -3.23 -16.46 -12.48
CA LYS A 162 -2.04 -16.81 -11.70
C LYS A 162 -2.21 -18.09 -10.88
N PHE A 163 -3.30 -18.23 -10.16
CA PHE A 163 -3.52 -19.44 -9.36
C PHE A 163 -3.81 -20.67 -10.23
N SER A 164 -4.35 -20.50 -11.44
CA SER A 164 -4.42 -21.58 -12.44
C SER A 164 -3.04 -22.02 -12.89
N GLU A 165 -2.07 -21.10 -13.05
CA GLU A 165 -0.67 -21.44 -13.37
C GLU A 165 0.00 -22.26 -12.26
N LEU A 166 -0.30 -21.95 -10.98
CA LEU A 166 0.12 -22.78 -9.82
C LEU A 166 -0.63 -24.09 -9.71
N GLY A 167 -1.71 -24.21 -10.46
CA GLY A 167 -2.42 -25.45 -10.63
C GLY A 167 -3.61 -25.71 -9.76
N PHE A 168 -4.11 -24.66 -9.13
CA PHE A 168 -5.38 -24.73 -8.45
C PHE A 168 -6.52 -24.87 -9.45
N ASN A 169 -7.61 -25.50 -9.01
CA ASN A 169 -8.86 -25.48 -9.74
C ASN A 169 -9.50 -24.10 -9.52
N CYS A 170 -9.34 -23.19 -10.48
CA CYS A 170 -9.84 -21.83 -10.37
C CYS A 170 -11.02 -21.58 -11.29
N HIS A 171 -11.93 -20.69 -10.87
CA HIS A 171 -13.00 -20.17 -11.69
C HIS A 171 -13.05 -18.64 -11.59
N TYR A 172 -13.33 -18.00 -12.72
CA TYR A 172 -13.71 -16.61 -12.81
C TYR A 172 -14.69 -16.43 -13.97
N SER A 173 -15.74 -15.65 -13.73
CA SER A 173 -16.60 -15.11 -14.77
C SER A 173 -16.87 -13.64 -14.47
N ALA A 174 -16.81 -12.81 -15.51
CA ALA A 174 -17.23 -11.41 -15.44
C ALA A 174 -18.76 -11.26 -15.34
N ASP A 175 -19.51 -12.32 -15.68
CA ASP A 175 -20.97 -12.36 -15.55
C ASP A 175 -21.36 -12.93 -14.17
N PRO A 176 -22.00 -12.13 -13.29
CA PRO A 176 -22.41 -12.59 -11.97
C PRO A 176 -23.45 -13.72 -12.01
N HIS A 177 -24.23 -13.86 -13.08
CA HIS A 177 -25.21 -14.94 -13.22
C HIS A 177 -24.52 -16.30 -13.39
N VAL A 178 -23.40 -16.35 -14.12
CA VAL A 178 -22.59 -17.57 -14.27
C VAL A 178 -22.02 -18.00 -12.92
N ASN A 179 -21.47 -17.06 -12.15
CA ASN A 179 -20.95 -17.35 -10.81
C ASN A 179 -22.08 -17.80 -9.87
N ALA A 180 -23.26 -17.19 -9.94
CA ALA A 180 -24.42 -17.59 -9.16
C ALA A 180 -24.88 -19.02 -9.47
N ILE A 181 -24.86 -19.44 -10.74
CA ILE A 181 -25.15 -20.84 -11.15
C ILE A 181 -24.09 -21.78 -10.59
N LEU A 182 -22.80 -21.46 -10.74
CA LEU A 182 -21.70 -22.27 -10.23
C LEU A 182 -21.79 -22.48 -8.71
N LEU A 183 -22.19 -21.43 -7.99
CA LEU A 183 -22.29 -21.39 -6.53
C LEU A 183 -23.67 -21.85 -6.00
N THR A 184 -24.51 -22.48 -6.84
CA THR A 184 -25.71 -23.18 -6.35
C THR A 184 -25.37 -24.39 -5.49
N GLU A 185 -24.23 -25.01 -5.77
CA GLU A 185 -23.70 -26.17 -5.04
C GLU A 185 -22.27 -25.87 -4.56
N PRO A 186 -22.10 -25.02 -3.52
CA PRO A 186 -20.81 -24.87 -2.87
C PRO A 186 -20.43 -26.19 -2.19
N GLN A 187 -19.14 -26.52 -2.21
CA GLN A 187 -18.60 -27.74 -1.62
C GLN A 187 -17.54 -27.39 -0.58
N GLU A 188 -17.35 -28.29 0.39
CA GLU A 188 -16.28 -28.14 1.37
C GLU A 188 -14.91 -28.06 0.67
N GLY A 189 -14.06 -27.17 1.17
CA GLY A 189 -12.79 -26.82 0.54
C GLY A 189 -12.89 -25.82 -0.62
N ASP A 190 -14.09 -25.34 -0.98
CA ASP A 190 -14.22 -24.17 -1.85
C ASP A 190 -13.77 -22.89 -1.11
N VAL A 191 -13.10 -22.02 -1.85
CA VAL A 191 -12.68 -20.69 -1.40
C VAL A 191 -13.21 -19.64 -2.36
N LEU A 192 -13.97 -18.68 -1.85
CA LEU A 192 -14.36 -17.48 -2.58
C LEU A 192 -13.33 -16.39 -2.29
N PHE A 193 -12.63 -15.94 -3.33
CA PHE A 193 -11.73 -14.80 -3.25
C PHE A 193 -12.43 -13.57 -3.83
N CYS A 194 -12.97 -12.72 -2.94
CA CYS A 194 -13.81 -11.60 -3.28
C CYS A 194 -13.01 -10.30 -3.32
N VAL A 195 -13.00 -9.61 -4.46
CA VAL A 195 -12.39 -8.28 -4.62
C VAL A 195 -13.48 -7.23 -4.70
N SER A 196 -13.57 -6.39 -3.67
CA SER A 196 -14.50 -5.26 -3.64
C SER A 196 -13.99 -4.20 -2.68
N TYR A 197 -13.54 -3.06 -3.21
CA TYR A 197 -13.00 -1.98 -2.37
C TYR A 197 -14.04 -1.45 -1.39
N SER A 198 -15.24 -1.07 -1.84
CA SER A 198 -16.30 -0.63 -0.90
C SER A 198 -16.81 -1.77 -0.01
N GLY A 199 -16.71 -3.02 -0.47
CA GLY A 199 -17.30 -4.17 0.22
C GLY A 199 -18.82 -4.20 0.14
N GLU A 200 -19.43 -3.43 -0.76
CA GLU A 200 -20.89 -3.24 -0.87
C GLU A 200 -21.50 -3.86 -2.14
N ASN A 201 -20.68 -4.46 -3.02
CA ASN A 201 -21.19 -4.98 -4.29
C ASN A 201 -22.20 -6.12 -4.04
N ARG A 202 -23.47 -5.85 -4.36
CA ARG A 202 -24.59 -6.75 -4.10
C ARG A 202 -24.41 -8.16 -4.66
N ASP A 203 -23.87 -8.28 -5.87
CA ASP A 203 -23.69 -9.58 -6.52
C ASP A 203 -22.63 -10.42 -5.82
N ILE A 204 -21.57 -9.78 -5.31
CA ILE A 204 -20.56 -10.44 -4.47
C ILE A 204 -21.18 -10.82 -3.12
N LEU A 205 -21.88 -9.90 -2.45
CA LEU A 205 -22.44 -10.12 -1.11
C LEU A 205 -23.44 -11.28 -1.08
N ILE A 206 -24.35 -11.35 -2.05
CA ILE A 206 -25.33 -12.44 -2.12
C ILE A 206 -24.64 -13.79 -2.30
N GLN A 207 -23.65 -13.86 -3.18
CA GLN A 207 -22.94 -15.11 -3.47
C GLN A 207 -22.06 -15.55 -2.30
N ALA A 208 -21.28 -14.63 -1.73
CA ALA A 208 -20.44 -14.88 -0.56
C ALA A 208 -21.29 -15.31 0.64
N GLY A 209 -22.38 -14.60 0.94
CA GLY A 209 -23.27 -14.93 2.05
C GLY A 209 -23.92 -16.30 1.92
N ARG A 210 -24.34 -16.70 0.70
CA ARG A 210 -24.92 -18.03 0.44
C ARG A 210 -23.90 -19.15 0.56
N ALA A 211 -22.66 -18.94 0.10
CA ALA A 211 -21.63 -19.96 0.13
C ALA A 211 -20.95 -20.09 1.51
N LYS A 212 -20.95 -19.02 2.33
CA LYS A 212 -20.24 -18.92 3.62
C LYS A 212 -20.43 -20.08 4.60
N PRO A 213 -21.61 -20.73 4.71
CA PRO A 213 -21.78 -21.87 5.62
C PRO A 213 -20.95 -23.10 5.22
N ILE A 214 -20.55 -23.22 3.95
CA ILE A 214 -19.85 -24.40 3.40
C ILE A 214 -18.44 -24.04 2.91
N ALA A 215 -18.27 -22.87 2.31
CA ALA A 215 -17.03 -22.38 1.71
C ALA A 215 -16.33 -21.32 2.59
N LYS A 216 -15.02 -21.19 2.41
CA LYS A 216 -14.25 -20.08 3.02
C LYS A 216 -14.33 -18.83 2.14
N VAL A 217 -14.38 -17.66 2.78
CA VAL A 217 -14.44 -16.37 2.09
C VAL A 217 -13.22 -15.54 2.48
N ILE A 218 -12.41 -15.18 1.48
CA ILE A 218 -11.33 -14.20 1.60
C ILE A 218 -11.81 -12.93 0.91
N ALA A 219 -11.79 -11.80 1.62
CA ALA A 219 -12.14 -10.51 1.07
C ALA A 219 -10.89 -9.64 0.90
N LEU A 220 -10.69 -9.09 -0.28
CA LEU A 220 -9.75 -8.00 -0.56
C LEU A 220 -10.55 -6.70 -0.70
N SER A 221 -10.51 -5.85 0.33
CA SER A 221 -11.47 -4.76 0.52
C SER A 221 -10.84 -3.52 1.17
N GLY A 222 -11.57 -2.40 1.16
CA GLY A 222 -11.20 -1.14 1.81
C GLY A 222 -11.32 -1.18 3.33
N GLY A 223 -12.06 -2.13 3.90
CA GLY A 223 -12.19 -2.26 5.34
C GLY A 223 -12.96 -3.50 5.81
N CYS A 224 -12.61 -3.98 7.01
CA CYS A 224 -13.25 -5.13 7.66
C CYS A 224 -14.68 -4.85 8.14
N SER A 225 -15.04 -3.59 8.38
CA SER A 225 -16.38 -3.18 8.81
C SER A 225 -17.37 -3.02 7.65
N SER A 226 -16.96 -3.33 6.42
CA SER A 226 -17.86 -3.36 5.26
C SER A 226 -18.74 -4.62 5.30
N PRO A 227 -19.90 -4.63 4.60
CA PRO A 227 -20.75 -5.83 4.53
C PRO A 227 -19.99 -7.08 4.06
N LEU A 228 -19.04 -6.94 3.12
CA LEU A 228 -18.21 -8.06 2.67
C LEU A 228 -17.19 -8.47 3.74
N GLY A 229 -16.61 -7.50 4.45
CA GLY A 229 -15.68 -7.74 5.55
C GLY A 229 -16.31 -8.56 6.68
N GLU A 230 -17.57 -8.29 7.03
CA GLU A 230 -18.32 -9.05 8.04
C GLU A 230 -18.62 -10.50 7.61
N ILE A 231 -18.76 -10.75 6.31
CA ILE A 231 -18.97 -12.10 5.77
C ILE A 231 -17.65 -12.89 5.75
N ALA A 232 -16.50 -12.23 5.58
CA ALA A 232 -15.24 -12.88 5.30
C ALA A 232 -14.67 -13.68 6.49
N ASP A 233 -14.08 -14.86 6.22
CA ASP A 233 -13.22 -15.55 7.18
C ASP A 233 -11.89 -14.80 7.38
N VAL A 234 -11.40 -14.18 6.30
CA VAL A 234 -10.21 -13.33 6.29
C VAL A 234 -10.48 -12.09 5.45
N CYS A 235 -10.34 -10.91 6.04
CA CYS A 235 -10.38 -9.64 5.33
C CYS A 235 -8.96 -9.07 5.21
N LEU A 236 -8.49 -8.94 3.98
CA LEU A 236 -7.26 -8.26 3.59
C LEU A 236 -7.61 -6.82 3.24
N VAL A 237 -7.24 -5.90 4.14
CA VAL A 237 -7.58 -4.49 4.02
C VAL A 237 -6.55 -3.77 3.16
N THR A 238 -7.01 -3.07 2.14
CA THR A 238 -6.23 -2.11 1.37
C THR A 238 -6.76 -0.71 1.59
N VAL A 239 -5.92 0.22 2.05
CA VAL A 239 -6.29 1.63 2.24
C VAL A 239 -6.09 2.42 0.96
N SER A 240 -6.97 3.39 0.69
CA SER A 240 -6.80 4.42 -0.33
C SER A 240 -7.15 5.80 0.23
N ASP A 241 -6.54 6.86 -0.30
CA ASP A 241 -6.79 8.25 0.10
C ASP A 241 -8.03 8.79 -0.64
N GLU A 242 -9.21 8.76 -0.01
CA GLU A 242 -10.54 9.00 -0.63
C GLU A 242 -10.79 10.42 -1.19
N LYS A 243 -9.77 11.26 -1.33
CA LYS A 243 -9.92 12.64 -1.77
C LYS A 243 -10.16 12.77 -3.27
N ASN A 244 -9.81 11.76 -4.09
CA ASN A 244 -9.95 11.81 -5.55
C ASN A 244 -10.58 10.52 -6.11
N TYR A 245 -11.90 10.44 -6.04
CA TYR A 245 -12.72 9.30 -6.47
C TYR A 245 -12.30 8.60 -7.79
N ARG A 246 -11.70 9.32 -8.77
CA ARG A 246 -11.24 8.74 -10.04
C ARG A 246 -9.82 8.16 -10.02
N THR A 247 -8.84 8.83 -9.41
CA THR A 247 -7.47 8.31 -9.31
C THR A 247 -7.39 7.19 -8.28
N ASP A 248 -8.23 7.23 -7.25
CA ASP A 248 -8.20 6.29 -6.14
C ASP A 248 -8.53 4.88 -6.61
N VAL A 249 -9.48 4.71 -7.54
CA VAL A 249 -9.81 3.39 -8.11
C VAL A 249 -8.62 2.81 -8.89
N MET A 250 -7.83 3.64 -9.58
CA MET A 250 -6.65 3.18 -10.32
C MET A 250 -5.51 2.79 -9.38
N ILE A 251 -5.27 3.60 -8.35
CA ILE A 251 -4.23 3.36 -7.36
C ILE A 251 -4.59 2.15 -6.48
N ALA A 252 -5.83 2.08 -5.99
CA ALA A 252 -6.36 0.94 -5.23
C ALA A 252 -6.19 -0.37 -6.01
N ARG A 253 -6.47 -0.38 -7.32
CA ARG A 253 -6.26 -1.57 -8.15
C ARG A 253 -4.80 -2.02 -8.18
N ILE A 254 -3.84 -1.10 -8.27
CA ILE A 254 -2.39 -1.44 -8.27
C ILE A 254 -2.00 -2.07 -6.93
N ILE A 255 -2.50 -1.53 -5.83
CA ILE A 255 -2.26 -2.06 -4.49
C ILE A 255 -2.87 -3.45 -4.34
N GLN A 256 -4.12 -3.62 -4.79
CA GLN A 256 -4.81 -4.92 -4.76
C GLN A 256 -4.08 -5.98 -5.58
N LEU A 257 -3.52 -5.61 -6.74
CA LEU A 257 -2.64 -6.49 -7.52
C LEU A 257 -1.36 -6.85 -6.74
N ALA A 258 -0.74 -5.89 -6.04
CA ALA A 258 0.43 -6.18 -5.22
C ALA A 258 0.13 -7.12 -4.04
N VAL A 259 -1.04 -6.99 -3.41
CA VAL A 259 -1.49 -7.94 -2.37
C VAL A 259 -1.71 -9.33 -2.96
N LEU A 260 -2.40 -9.41 -4.10
CA LEU A 260 -2.63 -10.66 -4.81
C LEU A 260 -1.31 -11.33 -5.22
N ASP A 261 -0.33 -10.56 -5.71
CA ASP A 261 1.01 -11.03 -6.05
C ASP A 261 1.75 -11.58 -4.84
N THR A 262 1.60 -10.92 -3.69
CA THR A 262 2.17 -11.38 -2.43
C THR A 262 1.60 -12.75 -2.05
N LEU A 263 0.28 -12.93 -2.14
CA LEU A 263 -0.37 -14.23 -1.88
C LEU A 263 0.07 -15.29 -2.89
N TYR A 264 0.09 -14.96 -4.18
CA TYR A 264 0.52 -15.86 -5.25
C TYR A 264 1.94 -16.37 -5.01
N ILE A 265 2.89 -15.47 -4.73
CA ILE A 265 4.28 -15.85 -4.46
C ILE A 265 4.37 -16.67 -3.17
N ALA A 266 3.69 -16.27 -2.09
CA ALA A 266 3.73 -16.98 -0.82
C ALA A 266 3.17 -18.42 -0.92
N VAL A 267 2.02 -18.58 -1.58
CA VAL A 267 1.42 -19.89 -1.86
C VAL A 267 2.34 -20.71 -2.77
N GLY A 268 2.93 -20.09 -3.79
CA GLY A 268 3.87 -20.73 -4.70
C GLY A 268 5.11 -21.28 -3.99
N LEU A 269 5.72 -20.49 -3.11
CA LEU A 269 6.90 -20.92 -2.34
C LEU A 269 6.58 -22.06 -1.36
N ARG A 270 5.40 -22.04 -0.74
CA ARG A 270 4.96 -23.08 0.21
C ARG A 270 4.71 -24.45 -0.45
N LYS A 271 4.29 -24.46 -1.71
CA LYS A 271 4.10 -25.70 -2.49
C LYS A 271 5.41 -26.31 -3.01
N GLY A 272 6.54 -25.60 -2.89
CA GLY A 272 7.88 -26.14 -3.16
C GLY A 272 8.20 -26.38 -4.63
N THR A 273 9.18 -27.26 -4.89
CA THR A 273 9.80 -27.46 -6.21
C THR A 273 8.85 -28.02 -7.27
N ALA A 274 7.78 -28.72 -6.87
CA ALA A 274 6.79 -29.28 -7.79
C ALA A 274 6.06 -28.20 -8.63
N ILE A 275 6.01 -26.96 -8.14
CA ILE A 275 5.47 -25.83 -8.92
C ILE A 275 6.38 -25.42 -10.07
N MET A 276 7.69 -25.55 -9.95
CA MET A 276 8.61 -25.12 -11.02
C MET A 276 8.41 -25.95 -12.29
N ASP A 277 8.19 -27.25 -12.14
CA ASP A 277 7.84 -28.12 -13.26
C ASP A 277 6.50 -27.72 -13.88
N ARG A 278 5.52 -27.35 -13.04
CA ARG A 278 4.21 -26.91 -13.52
C ARG A 278 4.28 -25.57 -14.25
N LEU A 279 4.96 -24.57 -13.70
CA LEU A 279 5.16 -23.28 -14.35
C LEU A 279 5.90 -23.45 -15.67
N THR A 280 6.86 -24.38 -15.75
CA THR A 280 7.54 -24.72 -17.00
C THR A 280 6.57 -25.31 -18.01
N LYS A 281 5.74 -26.30 -17.62
CA LYS A 281 4.69 -26.87 -18.47
C LYS A 281 3.68 -25.81 -18.94
N THR A 282 3.23 -24.93 -18.05
CA THR A 282 2.31 -23.84 -18.37
C THR A 282 2.94 -22.88 -19.36
N ARG A 283 4.20 -22.47 -19.18
CA ARG A 283 4.92 -21.62 -20.14
C ARG A 283 5.08 -22.28 -21.51
N HIS A 284 5.34 -23.58 -21.56
CA HIS A 284 5.38 -24.36 -22.80
C HIS A 284 4.00 -24.45 -23.47
N ALA A 285 2.92 -24.62 -22.70
CA ALA A 285 1.58 -24.54 -23.26
C ALA A 285 1.31 -23.13 -23.82
N LEU A 286 1.70 -22.08 -23.13
CA LEU A 286 1.53 -20.72 -23.67
C LEU A 286 2.44 -20.43 -24.87
N SER A 287 3.51 -21.20 -25.10
CA SER A 287 4.42 -20.96 -26.22
C SER A 287 3.81 -21.28 -27.58
N TYR A 288 2.84 -22.22 -27.68
CA TYR A 288 2.15 -22.48 -28.96
C TYR A 288 1.19 -21.36 -29.36
N LEU A 289 0.82 -20.48 -28.43
CA LEU A 289 0.02 -19.27 -28.70
C LEU A 289 0.89 -18.11 -29.18
N LYS A 290 2.23 -18.24 -29.12
CA LYS A 290 3.14 -17.25 -29.69
C LYS A 290 3.17 -17.43 -31.20
N PHE A 291 3.11 -16.32 -31.91
CA PHE A 291 3.37 -16.30 -33.34
C PHE A 291 4.74 -16.94 -33.60
N SER A 292 4.74 -17.98 -34.43
CA SER A 292 5.95 -18.67 -34.89
C SER A 292 6.00 -18.45 -36.39
N ASP A 293 7.10 -17.86 -36.89
CA ASP A 293 7.32 -17.56 -38.31
C ASP A 293 7.25 -18.82 -39.20
#